data_AF-E9FUF4-F1
#
_entry.id   AF-E9FUF4-F1
#
_cell.length_a   1.000
_cell.length_b   1.000
_cell.length_c   1.000
_cell.angle_alpha   90.00
_cell.angle_beta   90.00
_cell.angle_gamma   90.00
#
_symmetry.space_group_name_H-M   'P 1'
#
loop_
_entity.id
_entity.type
_entity.pdbx_description
1 polymer ?
#
loop_
_entity_poly.entity_id
_entity_poly.type
_entity_poly.pdbx_seq_one_letter_code
_entity_poly.pdbx_strand_id
1 'polypeptide(L)'
;MEESLVSCEDFPKENIIKGFGLLKSRFSQKMDPICSKLERFMLEVIFKVPEHVLLPEDVAQRKKHSVKDHKKILKEIESLKAEIQTEKYKKVVLNGKLKEATETLENLRAAASEIENTSHKILWENQTADVKENSQYIVDNIEKYKTQLDGLRELVPPPDNVTVFRQKENDLFKRY
;
A
#
# COMPACT_ATOMS: atom_id res chain seq x y z
N MET A 1 93.88 57.52 31.99
CA MET A 1 94.12 56.66 30.83
C MET A 1 94.40 55.27 31.37
N GLU A 2 93.72 54.20 31.02
CA GLU A 2 92.63 53.97 30.07
C GLU A 2 91.97 52.68 30.55
N GLU A 3 90.65 52.69 30.75
CA GLU A 3 89.87 51.47 30.87
C GLU A 3 89.85 50.81 29.50
N SER A 4 90.66 49.78 29.31
CA SER A 4 90.57 48.93 28.12
C SER A 4 89.30 48.08 28.24
N LEU A 5 88.20 48.64 27.72
CA LEU A 5 87.04 47.91 27.26
C LEU A 5 87.53 46.72 26.43
N VAL A 6 87.42 45.52 27.01
CA VAL A 6 87.65 44.27 26.29
C VAL A 6 86.65 44.25 25.13
N SER A 7 87.13 44.58 23.95
CA SER A 7 86.36 44.54 22.72
C SER A 7 85.88 43.12 22.50
N CYS A 8 84.61 42.96 22.14
CA CYS A 8 83.96 41.68 21.90
C CYS A 8 84.55 40.90 20.70
N GLU A 9 85.56 41.45 20.04
CA GLU A 9 86.16 40.95 18.78
C GLU A 9 87.28 39.93 18.98
N ASP A 10 87.80 39.72 20.20
CA ASP A 10 88.96 38.84 20.44
C ASP A 10 88.62 37.39 20.85
N PHE A 11 87.33 37.01 20.87
CA PHE A 11 86.95 35.62 21.14
C PHE A 11 87.01 34.77 19.88
N PRO A 12 87.79 33.65 19.85
CA PRO A 12 87.82 32.75 18.72
C PRO A 12 86.40 32.22 18.46
N LYS A 13 85.86 32.45 17.27
CA LYS A 13 84.50 32.02 16.87
C LYS A 13 84.28 30.52 17.12
N GLU A 14 85.33 29.72 16.99
CA GLU A 14 85.34 28.29 17.26
C GLU A 14 85.05 27.93 18.72
N ASN A 15 85.53 28.73 19.68
CA ASN A 15 85.26 28.51 21.10
C ASN A 15 83.82 28.89 21.46
N ILE A 16 83.26 29.90 20.80
CA ILE A 16 81.85 30.28 20.93
C ILE A 16 80.95 29.15 20.38
N ILE A 17 81.27 28.62 19.20
CA ILE A 17 80.51 27.51 18.59
C ILE A 17 80.57 26.26 19.46
N LYS A 18 81.76 25.90 19.99
CA LYS A 18 81.91 24.76 20.92
C LYS A 18 81.16 24.98 22.23
N GLY A 19 81.23 26.18 22.81
CA GLY A 19 80.49 26.54 24.02
C GLY A 19 78.97 26.48 23.83
N PHE A 20 78.47 27.00 22.70
CA PHE A 20 77.06 26.91 22.34
C PHE A 20 76.63 25.45 22.06
N GLY A 21 77.49 24.64 21.43
CA GLY A 21 77.27 23.21 21.25
C GLY A 21 77.14 22.45 22.57
N LEU A 22 78.01 22.73 23.54
CA LEU A 22 77.94 22.16 24.89
C LEU A 22 76.68 22.63 25.65
N LEU A 23 76.33 23.90 25.55
CA LEU A 23 75.12 24.45 26.15
C LEU A 23 73.86 23.79 25.57
N LYS A 24 73.79 23.69 24.23
CA LYS A 24 72.69 23.02 23.52
C LYS A 24 72.58 21.55 23.93
N SER A 25 73.71 20.84 24.02
CA SER A 25 73.72 19.44 24.46
C SER A 25 73.22 19.27 25.89
N ARG A 26 73.70 20.10 26.84
CA ARG A 26 73.21 20.09 28.22
C ARG A 26 71.74 20.47 28.33
N PHE A 27 71.29 21.42 27.51
CA PHE A 27 69.89 21.82 27.45
C PHE A 27 69.01 20.67 26.96
N SER A 28 69.35 20.04 25.84
CA SER A 28 68.62 18.86 25.34
C SER A 28 68.61 17.72 26.37
N GLN A 29 69.74 17.39 26.98
CA GLN A 29 69.81 16.36 28.03
C GLN A 29 68.90 16.63 29.23
N LYS A 30 68.62 17.89 29.54
CA LYS A 30 67.69 18.27 30.62
C LYS A 30 66.25 18.37 30.14
N MET A 31 66.02 18.81 28.92
CA MET A 31 64.69 19.00 28.36
C MET A 31 64.04 17.70 27.90
N ASP A 32 64.79 16.78 27.29
CA ASP A 32 64.28 15.50 26.80
C ASP A 32 63.48 14.72 27.87
N PRO A 33 63.99 14.50 29.10
CA PRO A 33 63.22 13.79 30.13
C PRO A 33 62.01 14.59 30.64
N ILE A 34 62.04 15.94 30.55
CA ILE A 34 60.90 16.78 30.91
C ILE A 34 59.80 16.64 29.84
N CYS A 35 60.18 16.72 28.57
CA CYS A 35 59.27 16.53 27.44
C CYS A 35 58.66 15.13 27.47
N SER A 36 59.44 14.07 27.74
CA SER A 36 58.89 12.71 27.86
C SER A 36 57.92 12.55 29.03
N LYS A 37 58.18 13.18 30.18
CA LYS A 37 57.24 13.18 31.31
C LYS A 37 55.96 13.95 30.98
N LEU A 38 56.11 15.09 30.30
CA LEU A 38 54.99 15.90 29.87
C LEU A 38 54.12 15.17 28.86
N GLU A 39 54.74 14.54 27.85
CA GLU A 39 54.07 13.70 26.86
C GLU A 39 53.27 12.59 27.54
N ARG A 40 53.91 11.86 28.47
CA ARG A 40 53.25 10.82 29.25
C ARG A 40 52.05 11.37 30.03
N PHE A 41 52.22 12.50 30.69
CA PHE A 41 51.13 13.14 31.44
C PHE A 41 49.96 13.54 30.52
N MET A 42 50.26 14.13 29.35
CA MET A 42 49.23 14.48 28.37
C MET A 42 48.46 13.23 27.91
N LEU A 43 49.16 12.16 27.56
CA LEU A 43 48.53 10.93 27.06
C LEU A 43 47.77 10.15 28.13
N GLU A 44 48.27 10.11 29.36
CA GLU A 44 47.67 9.32 30.44
C GLU A 44 46.54 10.04 31.18
N VAL A 45 46.57 11.38 31.23
CA VAL A 45 45.64 12.18 32.06
C VAL A 45 44.72 13.06 31.22
N ILE A 46 45.24 13.78 30.22
CA ILE A 46 44.45 14.77 29.47
C ILE A 46 43.70 14.10 28.32
N PHE A 47 44.40 13.30 27.52
CA PHE A 47 43.88 12.70 26.30
C PHE A 47 43.46 11.23 26.46
N LYS A 48 43.46 10.70 27.69
CA LYS A 48 42.99 9.34 27.96
C LYS A 48 41.49 9.34 28.19
N VAL A 49 40.76 8.58 27.36
CA VAL A 49 39.38 8.22 27.65
C VAL A 49 39.38 7.13 28.73
N PRO A 50 38.73 7.32 29.89
CA PRO A 50 38.67 6.30 30.92
C PRO A 50 37.90 5.05 30.45
N GLU A 51 38.37 3.85 30.80
CA GLU A 51 37.79 2.58 30.33
C GLU A 51 36.32 2.36 30.75
N HIS A 52 35.89 2.99 31.84
CA HIS A 52 34.53 2.90 32.35
C HIS A 52 33.58 3.94 31.71
N VAL A 53 34.11 4.88 30.93
CA VAL A 53 33.33 5.93 30.27
C VAL A 53 33.13 5.54 28.82
N LEU A 54 31.87 5.25 28.47
CA LEU A 54 31.46 5.18 27.07
C LEU A 54 31.26 6.61 26.55
N LEU A 55 31.85 6.88 25.39
CA LEU A 55 31.65 8.14 24.71
C LEU A 55 30.18 8.28 24.25
N PRO A 56 29.67 9.50 24.03
CA PRO A 56 28.31 9.72 23.55
C PRO A 56 28.01 9.05 22.21
N GLU A 57 29.02 8.86 21.34
CA GLU A 57 28.83 8.15 20.08
C GLU A 57 28.60 6.63 20.29
N ASP A 58 29.11 6.08 21.39
CA ASP A 58 29.03 4.65 21.73
C ASP A 58 27.80 4.27 22.56
N VAL A 59 26.78 5.12 22.62
CA VAL A 59 25.54 4.84 23.37
C VAL A 59 24.90 3.52 22.95
N ALA A 60 24.97 3.17 21.66
CA ALA A 60 24.48 1.90 21.13
C ALA A 60 25.20 0.67 21.72
N GLN A 61 26.45 0.83 22.17
CA GLN A 61 27.24 -0.24 22.77
C GLN A 61 26.90 -0.51 24.24
N ARG A 62 26.16 0.39 24.91
CA ARG A 62 25.71 0.21 26.31
C ARG A 62 24.91 -1.08 26.50
N LYS A 63 24.11 -1.44 25.49
CA LYS A 63 23.42 -2.73 25.43
C LYS A 63 23.95 -3.50 24.23
N LYS A 64 24.89 -4.41 24.49
CA LYS A 64 25.41 -5.30 23.47
C LYS A 64 24.29 -6.27 23.03
N HIS A 65 23.88 -6.17 21.77
CA HIS A 65 23.02 -7.17 21.17
C HIS A 65 23.81 -8.44 20.88
N SER A 66 23.25 -9.61 21.17
CA SER A 66 23.89 -10.87 20.81
C SER A 66 23.85 -11.04 19.28
N VAL A 67 24.83 -11.77 18.74
CA VAL A 67 24.82 -12.20 17.31
C VAL A 67 23.52 -12.96 16.98
N LYS A 68 22.95 -13.69 17.95
CA LYS A 68 21.66 -14.37 17.80
C LYS A 68 20.51 -13.39 17.60
N ASP A 69 20.47 -12.31 18.39
CA ASP A 69 19.43 -11.29 18.31
C ASP A 69 19.50 -10.56 16.98
N HIS A 70 20.72 -10.21 16.54
CA HIS A 70 20.94 -9.59 15.24
C HIS A 70 20.43 -10.47 14.09
N LYS A 71 20.77 -11.77 14.12
CA LYS A 71 20.29 -12.74 13.11
C LYS A 71 18.77 -12.91 13.14
N LYS A 72 18.15 -12.86 14.34
CA LYS A 72 16.69 -12.92 14.48
C LYS A 72 16.03 -11.70 13.85
N ILE A 73 16.53 -10.50 14.14
CA ILE A 73 16.02 -9.24 13.59
C ILE A 73 16.14 -9.24 12.06
N LEU A 74 17.25 -9.70 11.50
CA LEU A 74 17.41 -9.77 10.04
C LEU A 74 16.36 -10.69 9.38
N LYS A 75 16.11 -11.87 9.97
CA LYS A 75 15.06 -12.78 9.47
C LYS A 75 13.67 -12.18 9.57
N GLU A 76 13.39 -11.47 10.67
CA GLU A 76 12.12 -10.78 10.87
C GLU A 76 11.92 -9.67 9.84
N ILE A 77 12.96 -8.89 9.56
CA ILE A 77 12.96 -7.86 8.50
C ILE A 77 12.68 -8.49 7.12
N GLU A 78 13.31 -9.62 6.80
CA GLU A 78 13.08 -10.33 5.53
C GLU A 78 11.65 -10.85 5.43
N SER A 79 11.14 -11.46 6.51
CA SER A 79 9.75 -11.94 6.58
C SER A 79 8.75 -10.81 6.39
N LEU A 80 8.93 -9.69 7.09
CA LEU A 80 8.06 -8.52 6.99
C LEU A 80 8.10 -7.91 5.58
N LYS A 81 9.27 -7.89 4.92
CA LYS A 81 9.37 -7.44 3.53
C LYS A 81 8.53 -8.30 2.59
N ALA A 82 8.58 -9.62 2.74
CA ALA A 82 7.80 -10.55 1.93
C ALA A 82 6.29 -10.41 2.20
N GLU A 83 5.91 -10.22 3.46
CA GLU A 83 4.51 -9.99 3.85
C GLU A 83 3.97 -8.69 3.27
N ILE A 84 4.73 -7.59 3.34
CA ILE A 84 4.36 -6.30 2.74
C ILE A 84 4.15 -6.43 1.23
N GLN A 85 4.99 -7.17 0.52
CA GLN A 85 4.82 -7.38 -0.92
C GLN A 85 3.54 -8.16 -1.23
N THR A 86 3.23 -9.17 -0.42
CA THR A 86 2.02 -9.97 -0.56
C THR A 86 0.77 -9.15 -0.28
N GLU A 87 0.77 -8.36 0.79
CA GLU A 87 -0.35 -7.48 1.13
C GLU A 87 -0.56 -6.37 0.09
N LYS A 88 0.51 -5.82 -0.49
CA LYS A 88 0.41 -4.91 -1.63
C LYS A 88 -0.28 -5.56 -2.82
N TYR A 89 0.10 -6.79 -3.16
CA TYR A 89 -0.55 -7.53 -4.24
C TYR A 89 -2.03 -7.80 -3.94
N LYS A 90 -2.37 -8.27 -2.74
CA LYS A 90 -3.76 -8.48 -2.31
C LYS A 90 -4.57 -7.20 -2.42
N LYS A 91 -4.03 -6.05 -1.99
CA LYS A 91 -4.70 -4.75 -2.10
C LYS A 91 -5.05 -4.40 -3.53
N VAL A 92 -4.12 -4.62 -4.48
CA VAL A 92 -4.37 -4.37 -5.90
C VAL A 92 -5.50 -5.27 -6.43
N VAL A 93 -5.45 -6.56 -6.11
CA VAL A 93 -6.50 -7.52 -6.53
C VAL A 93 -7.86 -7.16 -5.95
N LEU A 94 -7.93 -6.84 -4.66
CA LEU A 94 -9.18 -6.46 -4.00
C LEU A 94 -9.75 -5.17 -4.56
N ASN A 95 -8.92 -4.17 -4.84
CA ASN A 95 -9.35 -2.93 -5.49
C ASN A 95 -9.89 -3.18 -6.91
N GLY A 96 -9.26 -4.09 -7.67
CA GLY A 96 -9.76 -4.49 -8.99
C GLY A 96 -11.15 -5.12 -8.90
N LYS A 97 -11.33 -6.11 -8.00
CA LYS A 97 -12.62 -6.75 -7.75
C LYS A 97 -13.69 -5.78 -7.28
N LEU A 98 -13.31 -4.83 -6.41
CA LEU A 98 -14.24 -3.80 -5.93
C LEU A 98 -14.73 -2.95 -7.10
N LYS A 99 -13.83 -2.54 -8.00
CA LYS A 99 -14.17 -1.76 -9.18
C LYS A 99 -15.13 -2.52 -10.11
N GLU A 100 -14.83 -3.78 -10.40
CA GLU A 100 -15.71 -4.63 -11.21
C GLU A 100 -17.10 -4.80 -10.56
N ALA A 101 -17.13 -5.00 -9.24
CA ALA A 101 -18.39 -5.10 -8.50
C ALA A 101 -19.20 -3.78 -8.54
N THR A 102 -18.54 -2.63 -8.47
CA THR A 102 -19.23 -1.33 -8.60
C THR A 102 -19.77 -1.10 -9.99
N GLU A 103 -19.00 -1.40 -11.04
CA GLU A 103 -19.42 -1.25 -12.44
C GLU A 103 -20.60 -2.19 -12.75
N THR A 104 -20.56 -3.43 -12.29
CA THR A 104 -21.67 -4.38 -12.46
C THR A 104 -22.93 -3.96 -11.71
N LEU A 105 -22.79 -3.40 -10.49
CA LEU A 105 -23.92 -2.87 -9.74
C LEU A 105 -24.57 -1.67 -10.43
N GLU A 106 -23.77 -0.75 -10.98
CA GLU A 106 -24.27 0.39 -11.75
C GLU A 106 -25.02 -0.07 -13.00
N ASN A 107 -24.47 -1.03 -13.74
CA ASN A 107 -25.12 -1.61 -14.92
C ASN A 107 -26.45 -2.30 -14.57
N LEU A 108 -26.50 -3.07 -13.48
CA LEU A 108 -27.74 -3.69 -13.01
C LEU A 108 -28.77 -2.65 -12.59
N ARG A 109 -28.35 -1.56 -11.93
CA ARG A 109 -29.24 -0.47 -11.54
C ARG A 109 -29.80 0.26 -12.76
N ALA A 110 -28.97 0.49 -13.78
CA ALA A 110 -29.40 1.10 -15.04
C ALA A 110 -30.43 0.19 -15.75
N ALA A 111 -30.13 -1.11 -15.87
CA ALA A 111 -31.05 -2.08 -16.48
C ALA A 111 -32.38 -2.18 -15.71
N ALA A 112 -32.34 -2.21 -14.37
CA ALA A 112 -33.54 -2.23 -13.55
C ALA A 112 -34.39 -0.97 -13.75
N SER A 113 -33.77 0.21 -13.79
CA SER A 113 -34.45 1.48 -14.08
C SER A 113 -35.05 1.50 -15.49
N GLU A 114 -34.34 0.96 -16.49
CA GLU A 114 -34.86 0.85 -17.85
C GLU A 114 -36.08 -0.07 -17.92
N ILE A 115 -36.04 -1.22 -17.25
CA ILE A 115 -37.17 -2.15 -17.15
C ILE A 115 -38.35 -1.47 -16.45
N GLU A 116 -38.12 -0.81 -15.33
CA GLU A 116 -39.18 -0.11 -14.58
C GLU A 116 -39.82 1.00 -15.42
N ASN A 117 -39.01 1.84 -16.07
CA ASN A 117 -39.51 2.93 -16.91
C ASN A 117 -40.27 2.42 -18.14
N THR A 118 -39.74 1.39 -18.82
CA THR A 118 -40.39 0.81 -20.01
C THR A 118 -41.67 0.07 -19.62
N SER A 119 -41.64 -0.72 -18.56
CA SER A 119 -42.82 -1.42 -18.04
C SER A 119 -43.89 -0.42 -17.59
N HIS A 120 -43.53 0.58 -16.78
CA HIS A 120 -44.48 1.59 -16.33
C HIS A 120 -45.08 2.36 -17.51
N LYS A 121 -44.27 2.73 -18.51
CA LYS A 121 -44.76 3.42 -19.72
C LYS A 121 -45.75 2.55 -20.50
N ILE A 122 -45.38 1.30 -20.82
CA ILE A 122 -46.23 0.39 -21.60
C ILE A 122 -47.54 0.08 -20.86
N LEU A 123 -47.46 -0.20 -19.55
CA LEU A 123 -48.62 -0.56 -18.75
C LEU A 123 -49.59 0.61 -18.55
N TRP A 124 -49.07 1.83 -18.37
CA TRP A 124 -49.91 3.03 -18.30
C TRP A 124 -50.54 3.41 -19.63
N GLU A 125 -49.76 3.41 -20.73
CA GLU A 125 -50.27 3.73 -22.07
C GLU A 125 -51.39 2.78 -22.51
N ASN A 126 -51.31 1.50 -22.11
CA ASN A 126 -52.30 0.48 -22.45
C ASN A 126 -53.40 0.29 -21.39
N GLN A 127 -53.43 1.09 -20.32
CA GLN A 127 -54.39 0.94 -19.19
C GLN A 127 -54.40 -0.48 -18.60
N THR A 128 -53.28 -1.19 -18.67
CA THR A 128 -53.11 -2.57 -18.21
C THR A 128 -52.17 -2.65 -17.02
N ALA A 129 -52.30 -1.70 -16.07
CA ALA A 129 -51.40 -1.53 -14.93
C ALA A 129 -51.18 -2.82 -14.11
N ASP A 130 -52.23 -3.61 -13.92
CA ASP A 130 -52.14 -4.95 -13.32
C ASP A 130 -52.38 -6.03 -14.38
N VAL A 131 -51.30 -6.50 -15.00
CA VAL A 131 -51.32 -7.58 -16.00
C VAL A 131 -51.91 -8.86 -15.40
N LYS A 132 -51.69 -9.11 -14.11
CA LYS A 132 -52.17 -10.32 -13.43
C LYS A 132 -53.68 -10.25 -13.26
N GLU A 133 -54.21 -9.14 -12.75
CA GLU A 133 -55.65 -8.94 -12.60
C GLU A 133 -56.36 -8.94 -13.96
N ASN A 134 -55.79 -8.23 -14.96
CA ASN A 134 -56.37 -8.18 -16.30
C ASN A 134 -56.38 -9.55 -16.98
N SER A 135 -55.29 -10.32 -16.88
CA SER A 135 -55.26 -11.68 -17.44
C SER A 135 -56.23 -12.62 -16.74
N GLN A 136 -56.37 -12.52 -15.41
CA GLN A 136 -57.33 -13.32 -14.66
C GLN A 136 -58.78 -12.99 -15.07
N TYR A 137 -59.13 -11.71 -15.20
CA TYR A 137 -60.45 -11.30 -15.68
C TYR A 137 -60.77 -11.86 -17.07
N ILE A 138 -59.78 -11.87 -17.97
CA ILE A 138 -59.95 -12.46 -19.32
C ILE A 138 -60.19 -13.96 -19.21
N VAL A 139 -59.41 -14.68 -18.40
CA VAL A 139 -59.56 -16.12 -18.19
C VAL A 139 -60.94 -16.46 -17.61
N ASP A 140 -61.37 -15.75 -16.58
CA ASP A 140 -62.66 -15.95 -15.92
C ASP A 140 -63.83 -15.74 -16.89
N ASN A 141 -63.74 -14.71 -17.75
CA ASN A 141 -64.76 -14.48 -18.78
C ASN A 141 -64.75 -15.55 -19.87
N ILE A 142 -63.58 -16.00 -20.31
CA ILE A 142 -63.48 -17.10 -21.27
C ILE A 142 -64.15 -18.35 -20.72
N GLU A 143 -63.91 -18.68 -19.45
CA GLU A 143 -64.51 -19.84 -18.79
C GLU A 143 -66.03 -19.72 -18.67
N LYS A 144 -66.53 -18.52 -18.34
CA LYS A 144 -67.96 -18.22 -18.32
C LYS A 144 -68.59 -18.38 -19.71
N TYR A 145 -67.99 -17.82 -20.75
CA TYR A 145 -68.51 -17.93 -22.12
C TYR A 145 -68.47 -19.37 -22.62
N LYS A 146 -67.42 -20.13 -22.28
CA LYS A 146 -67.32 -21.55 -22.61
C LYS A 146 -68.46 -22.34 -21.98
N THR A 147 -68.75 -22.10 -20.71
CA THR A 147 -69.86 -22.74 -19.98
C THR A 147 -71.23 -22.38 -20.59
N GLN A 148 -71.43 -21.11 -20.98
CA GLN A 148 -72.64 -20.68 -21.68
C GLN A 148 -72.78 -21.31 -23.07
N LEU A 149 -71.68 -21.46 -23.79
CA LEU A 149 -71.65 -22.06 -25.13
C LEU A 149 -71.93 -23.56 -25.07
N ASP A 150 -71.39 -24.26 -24.06
CA ASP A 150 -71.67 -25.66 -23.82
C ASP A 150 -73.15 -25.87 -23.42
N GLY A 151 -73.72 -25.03 -22.55
CA GLY A 151 -75.14 -25.09 -22.20
C GLY A 151 -76.09 -24.77 -23.37
N LEU A 152 -75.73 -23.82 -24.24
CA LEU A 152 -76.46 -23.56 -25.48
C LEU A 152 -76.36 -24.73 -26.48
N ARG A 153 -75.23 -25.43 -26.49
CA ARG A 153 -75.01 -26.62 -27.32
C ARG A 153 -75.81 -27.82 -26.83
N GLU A 154 -76.12 -27.89 -25.54
CA GLU A 154 -77.06 -28.87 -24.96
C GLU A 154 -78.54 -28.50 -25.21
N LEU A 155 -78.86 -27.21 -25.37
CA LEU A 155 -80.21 -26.72 -25.69
C LEU A 155 -80.57 -26.74 -27.18
N VAL A 156 -79.57 -26.90 -28.06
CA VAL A 156 -79.76 -27.06 -29.49
C VAL A 156 -79.67 -28.56 -29.84
N PRO A 157 -80.74 -29.21 -30.32
CA PRO A 157 -80.63 -30.58 -30.82
C PRO A 157 -79.61 -30.61 -31.97
N PRO A 158 -78.90 -31.74 -32.20
CA PRO A 158 -77.89 -31.80 -33.24
C PRO A 158 -78.51 -31.35 -34.57
N PRO A 159 -77.84 -30.48 -35.35
CA PRO A 159 -78.37 -30.09 -36.64
C PRO A 159 -78.47 -31.33 -37.50
N ASP A 160 -79.70 -31.71 -37.84
CA ASP A 160 -79.93 -32.59 -38.98
C ASP A 160 -79.32 -31.91 -40.21
N ASN A 161 -78.19 -32.47 -40.66
CA ASN A 161 -77.55 -32.25 -41.95
C ASN A 161 -77.53 -30.80 -42.44
N VAL A 162 -76.53 -30.02 -42.00
CA VAL A 162 -76.05 -28.89 -42.80
C VAL A 162 -74.53 -28.97 -42.91
N THR A 163 -74.07 -29.26 -44.12
CA THR A 163 -72.70 -29.05 -44.58
C THR A 163 -72.30 -27.59 -44.37
N VAL A 164 -71.60 -27.30 -43.27
CA VAL A 164 -70.98 -26.00 -43.06
C VAL A 164 -69.52 -26.08 -43.48
N PHE A 165 -69.18 -25.28 -44.49
CA PHE A 165 -67.84 -25.07 -45.01
C PHE A 165 -66.83 -24.85 -43.88
N ARG A 166 -65.86 -25.76 -43.76
CA ARG A 166 -64.63 -25.55 -42.98
C ARG A 166 -63.80 -24.49 -43.72
N GLN A 167 -63.95 -23.22 -43.35
CA GLN A 167 -62.98 -22.21 -43.77
C GLN A 167 -61.63 -22.53 -43.14
N LYS A 168 -60.61 -22.63 -44.00
CA LYS A 168 -59.22 -22.89 -43.66
C LYS A 168 -58.77 -21.88 -42.60
N GLU A 169 -58.33 -22.37 -41.44
CA GLU A 169 -57.52 -21.56 -40.54
C GLU A 169 -56.25 -21.16 -41.27
N ASN A 170 -56.02 -19.85 -41.29
CA ASN A 170 -54.87 -19.22 -41.90
C ASN A 170 -53.59 -19.63 -41.14
N ASP A 171 -52.62 -20.12 -41.90
CA ASP A 171 -51.21 -20.36 -41.53
C ASP A 171 -50.44 -19.07 -41.14
N LEU A 172 -51.06 -18.12 -40.43
CA LEU A 172 -50.44 -16.82 -40.15
C LEU A 172 -49.63 -16.72 -38.84
N PHE A 173 -49.54 -17.81 -38.06
CA PHE A 173 -48.71 -17.85 -36.84
C PHE A 173 -47.51 -18.79 -36.92
N LYS A 174 -46.95 -18.98 -38.12
CA LYS A 174 -45.60 -19.54 -38.30
C LYS A 174 -44.64 -18.45 -38.77
N ARG A 175 -44.21 -17.62 -37.83
CA ARG A 175 -42.95 -16.86 -37.79
C ARG A 175 -43.15 -15.74 -36.76
N TYR A 176 -42.54 -15.87 -35.60
CA TYR A 176 -41.40 -15.07 -35.14
C TYR A 176 -40.77 -15.77 -33.95
#